data_AF-F4XMM3-F1
#
_entry.id   AF-F4XMM3-F1
#
_cell.length_a   1.000
_cell.length_b   1.000
_cell.length_c   1.000
_cell.angle_alpha   90.00
_cell.angle_beta   90.00
_cell.angle_gamma   90.00
#
_symmetry.space_group_name_H-M   'P 1'
#
loop_
_entity.id
_entity.type
_entity.pdbx_description
1 polymer ?
#
loop_
_entity_poly.entity_id
_entity_poly.type
_entity_poly.pdbx_seq_one_letter_code
_entity_poly.pdbx_strand_id
1 'polypeptide(L)' 'METQHQVPHLTESPNFEAVEPTINVNIRSTEDIIEMEWDVVGCNSFKQETGKWAKLRPGELVPT' A
#
# COMPACT_ATOMS: atom_id res chain seq x y z
N MET A 1 1.04 -3.13 10.31
CA MET A 1 0.59 -1.87 10.93
C MET A 1 1.03 -0.75 10.00
N GLU A 2 0.17 0.22 9.66
CA GLU A 2 0.49 1.32 8.73
C GLU A 2 1.50 2.35 9.30
N THR A 3 2.07 2.11 10.48
CA THR A 3 2.97 3.06 11.16
C THR A 3 4.23 3.42 10.38
N GLN A 4 4.60 2.62 9.38
CA GLN A 4 5.74 2.87 8.50
C GLN A 4 5.37 3.48 7.14
N HIS A 5 4.07 3.71 6.87
CA HIS A 5 3.56 4.17 5.57
C HIS A 5 4.02 5.59 5.21
N GLN A 6 4.32 6.45 6.20
CA GLN A 6 4.97 7.78 6.07
C GLN A 6 4.32 8.78 5.08
N VAL A 7 3.15 8.47 4.53
CA VAL A 7 2.36 9.33 3.65
C VAL A 7 0.97 9.58 4.24
N PRO A 8 0.31 10.69 3.88
CA PRO A 8 -1.05 10.96 4.33
C PRO A 8 -2.01 9.84 3.93
N HIS A 9 -2.88 9.43 4.85
CA HIS A 9 -3.92 8.46 4.54
C HIS A 9 -4.90 9.01 3.47
N LEU A 10 -5.38 8.11 2.62
CA LEU A 10 -6.37 8.41 1.58
C LEU A 10 -7.79 8.55 2.13
N THR A 11 -8.05 8.08 3.34
CA THR A 11 -9.37 8.09 3.99
C THR A 11 -9.20 8.36 5.49
N GLU A 12 -10.23 8.89 6.14
CA GLU A 12 -10.27 9.11 7.60
C GLU A 12 -10.34 7.80 8.40
N SER A 13 -10.63 6.67 7.74
CA SER A 13 -10.66 5.32 8.31
C SER A 13 -9.67 4.42 7.56
N PRO A 14 -8.35 4.59 7.76
CA PRO A 14 -7.32 3.86 7.03
C PRO A 14 -7.17 2.40 7.49
N ASN A 15 -7.81 2.03 8.61
CA ASN A 15 -7.74 0.69 9.15
C ASN A 15 -8.39 -0.32 8.18
N PHE A 16 -7.66 -1.38 7.90
CA PHE A 16 -8.07 -2.38 6.93
C PHE A 16 -7.48 -3.74 7.30
N GLU A 17 -8.31 -4.78 7.27
CA GLU A 17 -7.90 -6.18 7.43
C GLU A 17 -7.88 -6.85 6.06
N ALA A 18 -6.68 -7.16 5.57
CA ALA A 18 -6.49 -7.83 4.28
C ALA A 18 -6.89 -9.31 4.35
N VAL A 19 -7.62 -9.78 3.35
CA VAL A 19 -8.00 -11.20 3.22
C VAL A 19 -6.99 -11.89 2.32
N GLU A 20 -6.29 -12.90 2.87
CA GLU A 20 -5.31 -13.72 2.15
C GLU A 20 -4.30 -12.90 1.32
N PRO A 21 -3.52 -11.99 1.93
CA PRO A 21 -2.49 -11.25 1.21
C PRO A 21 -1.35 -12.17 0.79
N THR A 22 -0.90 -12.02 -0.45
CA THR A 22 0.35 -12.58 -0.97
C THR A 22 1.40 -11.48 -0.97
N ILE A 23 2.48 -11.70 -0.24
CA ILE A 23 3.51 -10.69 0.02
C ILE A 23 4.85 -11.20 -0.50
N ASN A 24 5.50 -10.41 -1.35
CA ASN A 24 6.90 -10.60 -1.70
C ASN A 24 7.77 -9.83 -0.71
N VAL A 25 8.83 -10.49 -0.24
CA VAL A 25 9.82 -9.88 0.67
C VAL A 25 11.17 -9.91 -0.02
N ASN A 26 11.74 -8.73 -0.24
CA ASN A 26 13.10 -8.60 -0.75
C ASN A 26 14.02 -8.18 0.40
N ILE A 27 15.00 -9.02 0.71
CA ILE A 27 15.96 -8.79 1.78
C ILE A 27 17.32 -8.55 1.14
N ARG A 28 17.94 -7.41 1.44
CA ARG A 28 19.27 -7.03 0.97
C ARG A 28 20.14 -6.76 2.18
N SER A 29 21.38 -7.22 2.15
CA SER A 29 22.35 -6.96 3.21
C SER A 29 23.59 -6.34 2.59
N THR A 30 24.01 -5.18 3.09
CA THR A 30 25.27 -4.52 2.70
C THR A 30 26.03 -4.19 3.97
N GLU A 31 27.22 -4.79 4.13
CA GLU A 31 28.06 -4.64 5.34
C GLU A 31 27.25 -4.90 6.63
N ASP A 32 27.05 -3.87 7.45
CA ASP A 32 26.37 -3.93 8.74
C ASP A 32 24.87 -3.54 8.66
N ILE A 33 24.33 -3.34 7.46
CA ILE A 33 22.95 -2.91 7.24
C ILE A 33 22.13 -4.01 6.56
N ILE A 34 20.96 -4.31 7.14
CA ILE A 34 19.94 -5.18 6.53
C ILE A 34 18.77 -4.29 6.12
N GLU A 35 18.46 -4.29 4.84
CA GLU A 35 17.31 -3.62 4.25
C GLU A 35 16.24 -4.65 3.90
N MET A 36 14.99 -4.29 4.17
CA MET A 36 13.84 -5.14 3.91
C MET A 36 12.76 -4.34 3.20
N GLU A 37 12.40 -4.79 2.02
CA GLU A 37 11.33 -4.25 1.20
C GLU A 37 10.20 -5.28 1.12
N TRP A 38 8.98 -4.80 1.30
CA TRP A 38 7.78 -5.64 1.37
C TRP A 38 6.77 -5.13 0.35
N ASP A 39 6.36 -5.99 -0.58
CA ASP A 39 5.37 -5.68 -1.59
C ASP A 39 4.16 -6.61 -1.47
N VAL A 40 2.95 -6.04 -1.44
CA VAL A 40 1.73 -6.82 -1.56
C VAL A 40 1.45 -7.03 -3.05
N VAL A 41 1.65 -8.26 -3.54
CA VAL A 41 1.50 -8.60 -4.96
C VAL A 41 0.15 -9.27 -5.28
N GLY A 42 -0.60 -9.67 -4.25
CA GLY A 42 -1.95 -10.22 -4.38
C GLY A 42 -2.72 -10.14 -3.08
N CYS A 43 -4.04 -10.08 -3.14
CA CYS A 43 -4.93 -10.13 -1.97
C CYS A 43 -6.38 -10.36 -2.43
N ASN A 44 -7.14 -11.22 -1.75
CA ASN A 44 -8.55 -11.46 -2.08
C ASN A 44 -9.45 -10.24 -1.84
N SER A 45 -8.95 -9.24 -1.12
CA SER A 45 -9.64 -7.96 -0.94
C SER A 45 -9.45 -6.99 -2.11
N PHE A 46 -8.54 -7.26 -3.05
CA PHE A 46 -8.37 -6.42 -4.23
C PHE A 46 -9.67 -6.43 -5.05
N LYS A 47 -10.20 -5.23 -5.28
CA LYS A 47 -11.38 -5.00 -6.09
C LYS A 47 -11.06 -3.92 -7.10
N GLN A 48 -11.35 -4.20 -8.37
CA GLN A 48 -11.28 -3.17 -9.40
C GLN A 48 -12.40 -2.15 -9.14
N GLU A 49 -12.01 -0.90 -8.90
CA GLU A 49 -12.92 0.23 -8.78
C GLU A 49 -12.38 1.38 -9.65
N THR A 50 -12.91 1.48 -10.87
CA THR A 50 -12.51 2.55 -11.79
C THR A 50 -12.91 3.91 -11.22
N GLY A 51 -11.97 4.86 -11.20
CA GLY A 51 -12.23 6.22 -10.73
C GLY A 51 -12.20 6.40 -9.21
N LYS A 52 -11.79 5.38 -8.43
CA LYS A 52 -11.69 5.47 -6.97
C LYS A 52 -10.84 6.66 -6.49
N TRP A 53 -9.72 6.94 -7.17
CA TRP A 53 -8.87 8.10 -6.86
C TRP A 53 -9.64 9.42 -6.98
N ALA A 54 -10.25 9.67 -8.14
CA ALA A 54 -11.00 10.92 -8.39
C ALA A 54 -12.18 11.10 -7.42
N LYS A 55 -12.77 10.00 -6.94
CA LYS A 55 -13.80 10.01 -5.90
C LYS A 55 -13.26 10.37 -4.52
N LEU A 56 -12.09 9.87 -4.14
CA LEU A 56 -11.46 10.13 -2.84
C LEU A 56 -10.76 11.49 -2.78
N ARG A 57 -10.21 11.95 -3.92
CA ARG A 57 -9.46 13.20 -4.07
C ARG A 57 -10.05 14.06 -5.19
N PRO A 58 -11.26 14.62 -5.00
CA PRO A 58 -11.90 15.45 -6.02
C PRO A 58 -11.06 16.69 -6.33
N GLY A 59 -10.75 16.90 -7.60
CA GLY A 59 -9.95 18.03 -8.08
C GLY A 59 -8.44 17.81 -8.06
N GLU A 60 -7.94 16.73 -7.47
CA GLU A 60 -6.53 16.35 -7.57
C GLU A 60 -6.27 15.59 -8.88
N LEU A 61 -5.06 15.76 -9.44
CA LEU A 61 -4.63 15.00 -10.60
C LEU A 61 -4.55 13.51 -10.25
N VAL A 62 -4.94 12.66 -11.19
CA VAL A 62 -4.73 11.21 -11.07
C VAL A 62 -3.22 10.94 -11.19
N PRO A 63 -2.59 10.21 -10.26
CA PRO A 63 -1.19 9.83 -10.36
C PRO A 63 -0.93 9.04 -11.65
N THR A 64 0.12 9.39 -12.37
CA THR A 64 0.57 8.73 -13.62
C THR A 64 1.75 7.82 -13.37
#